data_AF-A0A965HU13-F1
#
_entry.id   AF-A0A965HU13-F1
#
_cell.length_a   1.000
_cell.length_b   1.000
_cell.length_c   1.000
_cell.angle_alpha   90.00
_cell.angle_beta   90.00
_cell.angle_gamma   90.00
#
_symmetry.space_group_name_H-M   'P 1'
#
loop_
_entity.id
_entity.type
_entity.pdbx_description
1 polymer ?
#
loop_
_entity_poly.entity_id
_entity_poly.type
_entity_poly.pdbx_seq_one_letter_code
_entity_poly.pdbx_strand_id
1 'polypeptide(L)'
;FDGTSLAFNWNDGTIQNRSGGNLTISRGGSATTNMILSLAGTGTHTFNADSGRTITVASTATLADKTNEKGTLRKTGAGELIFQGTNTYTGLTTVENGSLVVNRSNFTATITSNAITVNLTSTPAAGTLPILSGPLFSNSLATRTVTVSGGGSLTNVAFFNNRNLILAIGSSGVSGKLTANPSTVYVQPGQLGSTRISWTTTGCSTAQVYVTTEANPAGQLFAESPSFSNALANWISQGRVIFSLYANQSRTVLLDEIVVTGTPSPLRLPGVLGNDMVLQRDAEVPVWGWAEPGQPVQVKFAGQTKNATAGADGKWQVRLDPMGASTTGRTMEVTSGGSSLRSIQHGVEPHRQRGNQRHRAGQLPVAAHLHHRLAVRDDEPTQS
;
A
#
# COMPACT_ATOMS: atom_id res chain seq x y z
N PHE A 1 0.77 51.72 -4.22
CA PHE A 1 -0.22 52.06 -3.18
C PHE A 1 0.49 52.17 -1.84
N ASP A 2 0.23 53.20 -1.04
CA ASP A 2 1.09 53.70 0.03
C ASP A 2 0.47 53.77 1.45
N GLY A 3 -0.78 53.35 1.69
CA GLY A 3 -1.15 52.95 3.07
C GLY A 3 -2.56 53.10 3.62
N THR A 4 -3.60 53.39 2.84
CA THR A 4 -4.99 53.37 3.33
C THR A 4 -5.98 52.69 2.36
N SER A 5 -6.12 51.36 2.46
CA SER A 5 -6.95 50.46 1.61
C SER A 5 -7.68 51.13 0.43
N LEU A 6 -7.06 51.11 -0.75
CA LEU A 6 -7.72 51.48 -2.01
C LEU A 6 -8.16 50.21 -2.73
N ALA A 7 -9.47 50.05 -2.91
CA ALA A 7 -10.00 49.07 -3.85
C ALA A 7 -9.83 49.64 -5.26
N PHE A 8 -9.05 48.97 -6.10
CA PHE A 8 -9.07 49.23 -7.53
C PHE A 8 -10.30 48.54 -8.11
N ASN A 9 -11.40 49.29 -8.19
CA ASN A 9 -12.65 48.82 -8.77
C ASN A 9 -12.54 48.90 -10.28
N TRP A 10 -12.50 47.75 -10.91
CA TRP A 10 -12.35 47.63 -12.34
C TRP A 10 -13.57 46.93 -12.91
N ASN A 11 -14.26 47.53 -13.88
CA ASN A 11 -15.48 46.99 -14.46
C ASN A 11 -15.24 46.19 -15.74
N ASP A 12 -14.34 46.65 -16.61
CA ASP A 12 -13.97 45.98 -17.87
C ASP A 12 -12.57 46.41 -18.30
N GLY A 13 -11.79 45.49 -18.88
CA GLY A 13 -10.53 45.83 -19.57
C GLY A 13 -9.48 44.72 -19.57
N THR A 14 -8.25 45.10 -19.92
CA THR A 14 -7.08 44.19 -19.90
C THR A 14 -5.93 44.69 -19.03
N ILE A 15 -5.44 43.83 -18.12
CA ILE A 15 -4.11 43.91 -17.50
C ILE A 15 -3.18 43.04 -18.34
N GLN A 16 -2.09 43.62 -18.83
CA GLN A 16 -1.14 42.94 -19.70
C GLN A 16 0.30 43.23 -19.33
N ASN A 17 1.20 42.32 -19.73
CA ASN A 17 2.63 42.55 -19.66
C ASN A 17 3.03 43.83 -20.42
N ARG A 18 4.07 44.52 -19.93
CA ARG A 18 4.78 45.49 -20.76
C ARG A 18 5.62 44.75 -21.79
N SER A 19 5.90 45.39 -22.94
CA SER A 19 6.83 44.84 -23.93
C SER A 19 8.13 44.42 -23.24
N GLY A 20 8.58 43.19 -23.48
CA GLY A 20 9.81 42.69 -22.86
C GLY A 20 9.74 42.22 -21.39
N GLY A 21 8.74 42.61 -20.59
CA GLY A 21 8.76 42.42 -19.13
C GLY A 21 7.69 41.49 -18.52
N ASN A 22 8.03 40.89 -17.38
CA ASN A 22 7.07 40.32 -16.44
C ASN A 22 6.35 41.44 -15.66
N LEU A 23 5.12 41.18 -15.23
CA LEU A 23 4.33 42.13 -14.43
C LEU A 23 4.11 41.55 -13.03
N THR A 24 4.36 42.35 -12.00
CA THR A 24 4.01 42.00 -10.62
C THR A 24 3.07 43.07 -10.05
N ILE A 25 1.92 42.62 -9.55
CA ILE A 25 0.94 43.44 -8.85
C ILE A 25 1.13 43.18 -7.35
N SER A 26 1.52 44.22 -6.61
CA SER A 26 1.86 44.13 -5.19
C SER A 26 1.53 45.42 -4.45
N ARG A 27 1.44 45.37 -3.13
CA ARG A 27 1.36 46.58 -2.29
C ARG A 27 2.71 47.30 -2.26
N GLY A 28 2.69 48.61 -2.05
CA GLY A 28 3.92 49.39 -1.82
C GLY A 28 4.53 49.10 -0.45
N GLY A 29 5.84 49.31 -0.32
CA GLY A 29 6.61 48.96 0.89
C GLY A 29 6.08 49.58 2.19
N SER A 30 5.55 50.81 2.12
CA SER A 30 5.03 51.55 3.28
C SER A 30 3.55 51.29 3.60
N ALA A 31 2.85 50.46 2.82
CA ALA A 31 1.43 50.22 3.03
C ALA A 31 1.16 49.23 4.18
N THR A 32 0.22 49.59 5.07
CA THR A 32 -0.19 48.79 6.24
C THR A 32 -1.33 47.82 5.96
N THR A 33 -1.99 47.93 4.79
CA THR A 33 -3.06 47.03 4.35
C THR A 33 -2.77 46.44 2.96
N ASN A 34 -3.40 45.31 2.64
CA ASN A 34 -3.30 44.69 1.32
C ASN A 34 -3.97 45.54 0.24
N MET A 35 -3.40 45.54 -0.96
CA MET A 35 -4.06 46.10 -2.14
C MET A 35 -5.21 45.18 -2.55
N ILE A 36 -6.43 45.71 -2.73
CA ILE A 36 -7.57 44.93 -3.22
C ILE A 36 -7.78 45.24 -4.69
N LEU A 37 -7.65 44.22 -5.54
CA LEU A 37 -8.09 44.25 -6.92
C LEU A 37 -9.54 43.75 -6.95
N SER A 38 -10.48 44.69 -7.07
CA SER A 38 -11.90 44.40 -7.02
C SER A 38 -12.44 44.26 -8.44
N LEU A 39 -12.97 43.08 -8.73
CA LEU A 39 -13.65 42.77 -9.98
C LEU A 39 -15.09 43.28 -9.86
N ALA A 40 -15.29 44.54 -10.23
CA ALA A 40 -16.53 45.29 -10.07
C ALA A 40 -17.45 45.11 -11.30
N GLY A 41 -18.78 45.19 -11.14
CA GLY A 41 -19.74 45.07 -12.25
C GLY A 41 -19.94 43.66 -12.84
N THR A 42 -20.82 43.55 -13.86
CA THR A 42 -21.11 42.31 -14.62
C THR A 42 -20.15 42.09 -15.81
N GLY A 43 -19.02 42.82 -15.83
CA GLY A 43 -18.10 42.88 -16.97
C GLY A 43 -17.09 41.73 -17.04
N THR A 44 -16.21 41.79 -18.04
CA THR A 44 -15.12 40.83 -18.28
C THR A 44 -13.77 41.47 -18.00
N HIS A 45 -13.06 40.95 -16.99
CA HIS A 45 -11.75 41.42 -16.56
C HIS A 45 -10.67 40.50 -17.13
N THR A 46 -9.81 41.04 -18.00
CA THR A 46 -8.85 40.23 -18.74
C THR A 46 -7.44 40.36 -18.18
N PHE A 47 -6.79 39.25 -17.85
CA PHE A 47 -5.34 39.17 -17.69
C PHE A 47 -4.75 38.55 -18.96
N ASN A 48 -3.97 39.32 -19.70
CA ASN A 48 -3.26 38.84 -20.88
C ASN A 48 -1.77 38.64 -20.55
N ALA A 49 -1.36 37.40 -20.32
CA ALA A 49 0.05 37.08 -20.12
C ALA A 49 0.66 36.62 -21.44
N ASP A 50 1.58 37.41 -21.98
CA ASP A 50 2.20 37.11 -23.28
C ASP A 50 3.07 35.85 -23.22
N SER A 51 3.32 35.24 -24.39
CA SER A 51 4.13 34.02 -24.48
C SER A 51 5.49 34.17 -23.78
N GLY A 52 5.83 33.19 -22.93
CA GLY A 52 7.08 33.20 -22.16
C GLY A 52 7.14 34.26 -21.05
N ARG A 53 6.01 34.90 -20.70
CA ARG A 53 5.94 35.92 -19.65
C ARG A 53 5.05 35.49 -18.51
N THR A 54 5.25 36.18 -17.39
CA THR A 54 4.50 35.96 -16.17
C THR A 54 3.83 37.25 -15.72
N ILE A 55 2.56 37.16 -15.33
CA ILE A 55 1.87 38.14 -14.50
C ILE A 55 1.67 37.53 -13.12
N THR A 56 2.10 38.21 -12.07
CA THR A 56 1.97 37.75 -10.68
C THR A 56 1.14 38.72 -9.86
N VAL A 57 0.04 38.25 -9.27
CA VAL A 57 -0.61 38.92 -8.13
C VAL A 57 0.06 38.42 -6.87
N ALA A 58 0.94 39.24 -6.29
CA ALA A 58 1.80 38.86 -5.18
C ALA A 58 1.00 38.59 -3.89
N SER A 59 1.65 37.95 -2.92
CA SER A 59 1.07 37.63 -1.60
C SER A 59 0.56 38.86 -0.83
N THR A 60 0.99 40.05 -1.21
CA THR A 60 0.63 41.33 -0.60
C THR A 60 -0.55 42.03 -1.26
N ALA A 61 -1.16 41.41 -2.27
CA ALA A 61 -2.37 41.87 -2.93
C ALA A 61 -3.48 40.82 -2.77
N THR A 62 -4.72 41.26 -2.87
CA THR A 62 -5.93 40.44 -2.73
C THR A 62 -6.81 40.61 -3.95
N LEU A 63 -7.29 39.52 -4.54
CA LEU A 63 -8.32 39.55 -5.58
C LEU A 63 -9.68 39.30 -4.93
N ALA A 64 -10.66 40.19 -5.14
CA ALA A 64 -11.96 40.07 -4.49
C ALA A 64 -13.10 40.48 -5.41
N ASP A 65 -14.30 39.97 -5.12
CA ASP A 65 -15.54 40.56 -5.65
C ASP A 65 -15.72 41.97 -5.08
N LYS A 66 -16.36 42.85 -5.84
CA LYS A 66 -16.97 44.05 -5.24
C LYS A 66 -18.18 43.61 -4.42
N THR A 67 -18.47 44.29 -3.32
CA THR A 67 -19.64 43.96 -2.48
C THR A 67 -20.92 43.91 -3.33
N ASN A 68 -21.60 42.77 -3.30
CA ASN A 68 -22.83 42.47 -4.07
C ASN A 68 -22.71 42.45 -5.59
N GLU A 69 -21.51 42.54 -6.16
CA GLU A 69 -21.27 42.54 -7.60
C GLU A 69 -20.22 41.49 -7.95
N LYS A 70 -20.51 40.63 -8.94
CA LYS A 70 -19.60 39.57 -9.37
C LYS A 70 -19.37 39.68 -10.87
N GLY A 71 -18.15 40.04 -11.25
CA GLY A 71 -17.70 40.04 -12.64
C GLY A 71 -17.25 38.67 -13.13
N THR A 72 -16.65 38.64 -14.32
CA THR A 72 -15.99 37.45 -14.86
C THR A 72 -14.50 37.72 -15.08
N LEU A 73 -13.66 36.73 -14.83
CA LEU A 73 -12.22 36.78 -15.01
C LEU A 73 -11.84 36.01 -16.27
N ARG A 74 -10.97 36.58 -17.11
CA ARG A 74 -10.53 35.96 -18.35
C ARG A 74 -9.00 35.96 -18.43
N LYS A 75 -8.38 34.80 -18.59
CA LYS A 75 -6.94 34.66 -18.82
C LYS A 75 -6.68 34.38 -20.30
N THR A 76 -5.94 35.27 -20.94
CA THR A 76 -5.53 35.18 -22.35
C THR A 76 -3.99 35.19 -22.47
N GLY A 77 -3.49 34.96 -23.69
CA GLY A 77 -2.05 34.89 -23.98
C GLY A 77 -1.39 33.60 -23.48
N ALA A 78 -0.31 33.17 -24.15
CA ALA A 78 0.32 31.87 -23.89
C ALA A 78 1.18 31.80 -22.62
N GLY A 79 1.41 32.93 -21.94
CA GLY A 79 2.18 33.02 -20.70
C GLY A 79 1.43 32.59 -19.45
N GLU A 80 2.03 32.84 -18.30
CA GLU A 80 1.56 32.42 -16.99
C GLU A 80 0.91 33.57 -16.21
N LEU A 81 -0.24 33.29 -15.59
CA LEU A 81 -0.84 34.14 -14.56
C LEU A 81 -0.73 33.42 -13.22
N ILE A 82 -0.14 34.06 -12.22
CA ILE A 82 0.10 33.49 -10.90
C ILE A 82 -0.64 34.30 -9.84
N PHE A 83 -1.48 33.64 -9.05
CA PHE A 83 -2.11 34.21 -7.86
C PHE A 83 -1.46 33.67 -6.58
N GLN A 84 -0.65 34.52 -5.94
CA GLN A 84 0.06 34.19 -4.70
C GLN A 84 -0.60 34.76 -3.45
N GLY A 85 -1.38 35.84 -3.56
CA GLY A 85 -2.14 36.44 -2.46
C GLY A 85 -3.53 35.85 -2.28
N THR A 86 -4.26 36.31 -1.26
CA THR A 86 -5.64 35.86 -0.95
C THR A 86 -6.59 36.20 -2.10
N ASN A 87 -7.43 35.26 -2.51
CA ASN A 87 -8.46 35.46 -3.54
C ASN A 87 -9.82 35.04 -2.98
N THR A 88 -10.65 36.03 -2.65
CA THR A 88 -12.04 35.87 -2.18
C THR A 88 -13.05 36.11 -3.29
N TYR A 89 -12.58 36.39 -4.52
CA TYR A 89 -13.38 36.44 -5.73
C TYR A 89 -14.21 35.16 -5.90
N THR A 90 -15.46 35.29 -6.32
CA THR A 90 -16.38 34.14 -6.50
C THR A 90 -17.03 34.09 -7.88
N GLY A 91 -16.78 35.07 -8.74
CA GLY A 91 -17.26 35.08 -10.12
C GLY A 91 -16.63 33.99 -11.00
N LEU A 92 -17.11 33.89 -12.24
CA LEU A 92 -16.63 32.91 -13.22
C LEU A 92 -15.22 33.24 -13.70
N THR A 93 -14.31 32.28 -13.73
CA THR A 93 -13.00 32.44 -14.41
C THR A 93 -12.98 31.65 -15.72
N THR A 94 -12.43 32.19 -16.80
CA THR A 94 -12.22 31.53 -18.10
C THR A 94 -10.75 31.60 -18.49
N VAL A 95 -10.08 30.47 -18.76
CA VAL A 95 -8.67 30.44 -19.20
C VAL A 95 -8.57 30.01 -20.66
N GLU A 96 -8.44 30.99 -21.55
CA GLU A 96 -8.44 30.79 -23.00
C GLU A 96 -7.11 30.26 -23.54
N ASN A 97 -6.00 30.74 -23.00
CA ASN A 97 -4.65 30.34 -23.42
C ASN A 97 -3.64 30.50 -22.27
N GLY A 98 -2.52 29.78 -22.36
CA GLY A 98 -1.44 29.79 -21.37
C GLY A 98 -1.80 29.06 -20.06
N SER A 99 -1.21 29.51 -18.96
CA SER A 99 -1.31 28.87 -17.65
C SER A 99 -1.91 29.80 -16.59
N LEU A 100 -2.73 29.25 -15.70
CA LEU A 100 -3.24 29.92 -14.49
C LEU A 100 -2.79 29.12 -13.26
N VAL A 101 -1.84 29.67 -12.51
CA VAL A 101 -1.26 29.10 -11.30
C VAL A 101 -1.93 29.69 -10.07
N VAL A 102 -2.50 28.83 -9.21
CA VAL A 102 -3.23 29.22 -8.00
C VAL A 102 -2.82 28.34 -6.81
N ASN A 103 -2.83 28.91 -5.60
CA ASN A 103 -2.74 28.12 -4.36
C ASN A 103 -4.13 27.91 -3.75
N ARG A 104 -4.48 26.67 -3.37
CA ARG A 104 -5.79 26.31 -2.79
C ARG A 104 -6.13 27.08 -1.52
N SER A 105 -5.16 27.41 -0.67
CA SER A 105 -5.40 28.21 0.54
C SER A 105 -5.91 29.62 0.24
N ASN A 106 -5.71 30.06 -1.00
CA ASN A 106 -5.94 31.41 -1.43
C ASN A 106 -7.00 31.52 -2.53
N PHE A 107 -7.66 30.47 -3.01
CA PHE A 107 -8.59 30.59 -4.14
C PHE A 107 -9.89 29.83 -3.91
N THR A 108 -10.99 30.56 -3.72
CA THR A 108 -12.32 30.01 -3.41
C THR A 108 -13.31 30.04 -4.59
N ALA A 109 -12.92 30.60 -5.74
CA ALA A 109 -13.80 30.80 -6.90
C ALA A 109 -13.99 29.53 -7.74
N THR A 110 -15.13 29.46 -8.43
CA THR A 110 -15.41 28.43 -9.46
C THR A 110 -14.66 28.78 -10.76
N ILE A 111 -13.85 27.86 -11.27
CA ILE A 111 -13.06 28.07 -12.50
C ILE A 111 -13.71 27.31 -13.66
N THR A 112 -13.96 27.97 -14.80
CA THR A 112 -14.32 27.32 -16.07
C THR A 112 -13.16 27.41 -17.07
N SER A 113 -12.89 26.39 -17.86
CA SER A 113 -11.67 26.38 -18.68
C SER A 113 -11.74 25.63 -19.98
N ASN A 114 -11.07 26.20 -20.98
CA ASN A 114 -10.60 25.48 -22.15
C ASN A 114 -9.16 24.98 -21.99
N ALA A 115 -8.24 25.62 -21.25
CA ALA A 115 -6.94 25.06 -20.82
C ALA A 115 -6.53 25.58 -19.43
N ILE A 116 -6.23 24.69 -18.48
CA ILE A 116 -5.68 25.07 -17.17
C ILE A 116 -4.46 24.20 -16.83
N THR A 117 -3.46 24.84 -16.24
CA THR A 117 -2.37 24.20 -15.50
C THR A 117 -2.40 24.69 -14.05
N VAL A 118 -2.96 23.90 -13.12
CA VAL A 118 -3.02 24.25 -11.68
C VAL A 118 -1.72 23.84 -10.99
N ASN A 119 -0.85 24.80 -10.69
CA ASN A 119 0.39 24.55 -9.96
C ASN A 119 0.22 24.90 -8.47
N LEU A 120 0.18 23.89 -7.59
CA LEU A 120 -0.08 24.07 -6.16
C LEU A 120 1.26 24.25 -5.42
N THR A 121 1.52 25.46 -4.95
CA THR A 121 2.82 25.83 -4.35
C THR A 121 3.05 25.26 -2.94
N SER A 122 2.15 24.42 -2.43
CA SER A 122 2.25 23.72 -1.14
C SER A 122 1.42 22.43 -1.14
N THR A 123 1.85 21.38 -0.42
CA THR A 123 1.07 20.15 -0.18
C THR A 123 -0.31 20.49 0.41
N PRO A 124 -1.42 20.26 -0.31
CA PRO A 124 -2.74 20.62 0.19
C PRO A 124 -3.20 19.69 1.31
N ALA A 125 -3.94 20.21 2.28
CA ALA A 125 -4.82 19.38 3.09
C ALA A 125 -5.93 18.77 2.22
N ALA A 126 -6.43 17.58 2.58
CA ALA A 126 -7.46 16.85 1.84
C ALA A 126 -8.68 17.72 1.50
N GLY A 127 -9.17 17.68 0.24
CA GLY A 127 -10.42 18.34 -0.16
C GLY A 127 -10.62 18.52 -1.67
N THR A 128 -11.82 18.96 -2.06
CA THR A 128 -12.28 19.07 -3.46
C THR A 128 -11.99 20.47 -4.06
N LEU A 129 -11.43 20.53 -5.27
CA LEU A 129 -11.37 21.74 -6.11
C LEU A 129 -12.37 21.61 -7.27
N PRO A 130 -13.45 22.40 -7.32
CA PRO A 130 -14.37 22.36 -8.46
C PRO A 130 -13.78 23.14 -9.65
N ILE A 131 -13.44 22.44 -10.73
CA ILE A 131 -13.12 23.03 -12.05
C ILE A 131 -14.28 22.67 -12.99
N LEU A 132 -14.75 23.59 -13.82
CA LEU A 132 -15.60 23.31 -14.97
C LEU A 132 -14.72 23.31 -16.22
N SER A 133 -14.84 22.31 -17.07
CA SER A 133 -14.28 22.36 -18.43
C SER A 133 -15.37 22.86 -19.37
N GLY A 134 -15.03 23.75 -20.30
CA GLY A 134 -15.96 24.23 -21.34
C GLY A 134 -16.48 23.11 -22.26
N PRO A 135 -17.40 23.41 -23.20
CA PRO A 135 -18.10 22.40 -24.01
C PRO A 135 -17.12 21.47 -24.74
N LEU A 136 -17.19 20.17 -24.39
CA LEU A 136 -16.32 19.07 -24.79
C LEU A 136 -16.45 18.61 -26.26
N PHE A 137 -17.02 19.43 -27.14
CA PHE A 137 -17.21 19.07 -28.54
C PHE A 137 -16.84 20.24 -29.46
N SER A 138 -15.56 20.59 -29.50
CA SER A 138 -14.97 20.83 -30.81
C SER A 138 -14.17 19.58 -31.15
N ASN A 139 -14.47 19.05 -32.33
CA ASN A 139 -13.83 18.04 -33.17
C ASN A 139 -12.30 18.18 -33.36
N SER A 140 -11.59 18.73 -32.38
CA SER A 140 -10.14 18.77 -32.31
C SER A 140 -9.66 17.70 -31.34
N LEU A 141 -8.91 16.71 -31.85
CA LEU A 141 -8.17 15.69 -31.11
C LEU A 141 -7.02 16.27 -30.24
N ALA A 142 -7.15 17.49 -29.75
CA ALA A 142 -6.15 18.12 -28.92
C ALA A 142 -6.26 17.59 -27.48
N THR A 143 -5.45 16.59 -27.15
CA THR A 143 -5.14 16.20 -25.77
C THR A 143 -4.73 17.46 -24.99
N ARG A 144 -5.51 17.87 -23.99
CA ARG A 144 -5.16 19.00 -23.12
C ARG A 144 -4.73 18.48 -21.75
N THR A 145 -3.45 18.70 -21.44
CA THR A 145 -2.82 18.21 -20.21
C THR A 145 -3.12 19.15 -19.05
N VAL A 146 -3.74 18.66 -17.97
CA VAL A 146 -3.76 19.35 -16.68
C VAL A 146 -2.53 18.92 -15.91
N THR A 147 -1.55 19.82 -15.74
CA THR A 147 -0.35 19.52 -14.94
C THR A 147 -0.55 20.03 -13.52
N VAL A 148 -0.49 19.12 -12.53
CA VAL A 148 -0.39 19.47 -11.10
C VAL A 148 1.06 19.31 -10.69
N SER A 149 1.76 20.41 -10.47
CA SER A 149 3.11 20.39 -9.88
C SER A 149 3.02 20.68 -8.38
N GLY A 150 3.63 19.78 -7.59
CA GLY A 150 3.52 19.76 -6.13
C GLY A 150 3.42 18.35 -5.54
N GLY A 151 4.15 17.35 -6.07
CA GLY A 151 4.29 15.99 -5.50
C GLY A 151 3.03 15.08 -5.48
N GLY A 152 1.84 15.64 -5.71
CA GLY A 152 0.56 14.94 -5.88
C GLY A 152 0.27 14.49 -7.33
N SER A 153 -0.51 13.44 -7.57
CA SER A 153 -1.24 13.12 -8.84
C SER A 153 -2.67 13.52 -8.61
N LEU A 154 -3.49 13.13 -9.55
CA LEU A 154 -4.92 13.07 -9.47
C LEU A 154 -5.31 11.60 -9.24
N THR A 155 -5.99 11.29 -8.13
CA THR A 155 -6.49 9.93 -7.85
C THR A 155 -7.87 9.68 -8.42
N ASN A 156 -8.64 10.74 -8.71
CA ASN A 156 -9.93 10.64 -9.40
C ASN A 156 -10.21 11.90 -10.22
N VAL A 157 -10.35 11.75 -11.52
CA VAL A 157 -10.91 12.77 -12.42
C VAL A 157 -12.37 12.38 -12.64
N ALA A 158 -13.29 13.00 -11.88
CA ALA A 158 -14.71 12.72 -12.02
C ALA A 158 -15.38 13.82 -12.86
N PHE A 159 -15.98 13.42 -13.98
CA PHE A 159 -16.87 14.29 -14.75
C PHE A 159 -18.25 14.26 -14.10
N PHE A 160 -18.70 15.37 -13.51
CA PHE A 160 -20.08 15.52 -13.08
C PHE A 160 -20.86 16.28 -14.17
N ASN A 161 -21.89 15.63 -14.72
CA ASN A 161 -22.92 16.23 -15.59
C ASN A 161 -22.43 16.93 -16.88
N ASN A 162 -21.47 16.35 -17.59
CA ASN A 162 -20.96 16.78 -18.90
C ASN A 162 -20.43 18.23 -18.97
N ARG A 163 -20.29 18.93 -17.83
CA ARG A 163 -19.83 20.34 -17.74
C ARG A 163 -18.82 20.59 -16.61
N ASN A 164 -18.74 19.70 -15.62
CA ASN A 164 -17.88 19.91 -14.45
C ASN A 164 -16.78 18.83 -14.39
N LEU A 165 -15.53 19.26 -14.30
CA LEU A 165 -14.34 18.44 -14.06
C LEU A 165 -13.91 18.58 -12.59
N ILE A 166 -14.32 17.64 -11.74
CA ILE A 166 -13.82 17.61 -10.37
C ILE A 166 -12.47 16.88 -10.37
N LEU A 167 -11.39 17.60 -10.05
CA LEU A 167 -10.08 17.01 -9.84
C LEU A 167 -9.91 16.68 -8.36
N ALA A 168 -9.91 15.39 -8.02
CA ALA A 168 -9.42 14.89 -6.75
C ALA A 168 -7.91 14.62 -6.87
N ILE A 169 -7.12 15.26 -6.03
CA ILE A 169 -5.64 15.20 -6.06
C ILE A 169 -5.16 14.09 -5.10
N GLY A 170 -4.42 13.09 -5.59
CA GLY A 170 -3.50 12.24 -4.82
C GLY A 170 -2.27 11.78 -5.64
N SER A 171 -1.03 11.85 -5.12
CA SER A 171 0.36 11.46 -5.63
C SER A 171 0.60 10.85 -7.04
N SER A 172 1.47 11.49 -7.89
CA SER A 172 1.70 11.56 -9.40
C SER A 172 1.23 10.40 -10.31
N GLY A 173 1.17 10.50 -11.66
CA GLY A 173 0.61 9.51 -12.64
C GLY A 173 1.24 8.11 -12.63
N VAL A 174 1.36 7.59 -11.43
CA VAL A 174 2.35 6.76 -10.81
C VAL A 174 1.54 6.10 -9.70
N SER A 175 0.94 4.96 -10.01
CA SER A 175 0.15 4.22 -9.04
C SER A 175 0.86 2.93 -8.71
N GLY A 176 0.62 2.40 -7.52
CA GLY A 176 1.13 1.13 -7.10
C GLY A 176 0.12 0.38 -6.26
N LYS A 177 0.22 -0.94 -6.25
CA LYS A 177 -0.49 -1.80 -5.31
C LYS A 177 0.47 -2.86 -4.82
N LEU A 178 0.42 -3.13 -3.52
CA LEU A 178 1.25 -4.09 -2.82
C LEU A 178 0.34 -5.17 -2.21
N THR A 179 0.71 -6.43 -2.36
CA THR A 179 -0.01 -7.56 -1.77
C THR A 179 0.97 -8.54 -1.15
N ALA A 180 0.53 -9.24 -0.12
CA ALA A 180 1.29 -10.29 0.55
C ALA A 180 0.47 -11.57 0.55
N ASN A 181 1.08 -12.68 0.18
CA ASN A 181 0.45 -13.99 0.23
C ASN A 181 1.37 -15.02 0.91
N PRO A 182 1.08 -15.43 2.15
CA PRO A 182 0.01 -14.92 3.02
C PRO A 182 0.39 -13.60 3.72
N SER A 183 -0.60 -12.78 4.10
CA SER A 183 -0.37 -11.56 4.93
C SER A 183 -0.25 -11.86 6.42
N THR A 184 -0.79 -13.00 6.87
CA THR A 184 -0.54 -13.57 8.20
C THR A 184 0.30 -14.82 8.03
N VAL A 185 1.49 -14.83 8.63
CA VAL A 185 2.45 -15.93 8.54
C VAL A 185 2.51 -16.63 9.89
N TYR A 186 2.21 -17.92 9.91
CA TYR A 186 2.35 -18.73 11.13
C TYR A 186 3.80 -19.19 11.29
N VAL A 187 4.41 -18.85 12.44
CA VAL A 187 5.83 -19.06 12.72
C VAL A 187 5.97 -20.04 13.89
N GLN A 188 6.67 -21.14 13.64
CA GLN A 188 7.02 -22.13 14.66
C GLN A 188 8.17 -21.63 15.55
N PRO A 189 8.26 -22.04 16.83
CA PRO A 189 9.40 -21.71 17.68
C PRO A 189 10.73 -22.08 17.02
N GLY A 190 11.66 -21.14 16.93
CA GLY A 190 12.98 -21.35 16.34
C GLY A 190 13.01 -21.53 14.81
N GLN A 191 11.90 -21.24 14.11
CA GLN A 191 11.81 -21.25 12.65
C GLN A 191 11.46 -19.86 12.12
N LEU A 192 11.69 -19.65 10.82
CA LEU A 192 11.25 -18.46 10.10
C LEU A 192 10.09 -18.83 9.16
N GLY A 193 9.10 -17.95 9.09
CA GLY A 193 8.01 -18.06 8.15
C GLY A 193 8.34 -17.44 6.80
N SER A 194 7.43 -17.64 5.83
CA SER A 194 7.59 -17.06 4.50
C SER A 194 6.31 -16.40 3.99
N THR A 195 6.48 -15.33 3.22
CA THR A 195 5.42 -14.67 2.46
C THR A 195 5.95 -14.23 1.10
N ARG A 196 5.09 -14.25 0.08
CA ARG A 196 5.40 -13.63 -1.21
C ARG A 196 4.80 -12.25 -1.26
N ILE A 197 5.67 -11.25 -1.39
CA ILE A 197 5.27 -9.87 -1.62
C ILE A 197 5.19 -9.65 -3.13
N SER A 198 4.05 -9.19 -3.61
CA SER A 198 3.82 -8.86 -5.01
C SER A 198 3.42 -7.41 -5.15
N TRP A 199 3.87 -6.75 -6.21
CA TRP A 199 3.46 -5.39 -6.49
C TRP A 199 3.17 -5.18 -7.96
N THR A 200 2.25 -4.25 -8.23
CA THR A 200 2.02 -3.66 -9.55
C THR A 200 2.37 -2.19 -9.45
N THR A 201 3.03 -1.64 -10.46
CA THR A 201 3.20 -0.20 -10.62
C THR A 201 2.85 0.24 -12.03
N THR A 202 2.28 1.43 -12.15
CA THR A 202 2.03 2.12 -13.42
C THR A 202 2.78 3.45 -13.37
N GLY A 203 3.38 3.91 -14.47
CA GLY A 203 4.02 5.22 -14.54
C GLY A 203 5.34 5.38 -13.76
N CYS A 204 5.88 4.30 -13.17
CA CYS A 204 7.20 4.30 -12.54
C CYS A 204 8.28 3.85 -13.54
N SER A 205 9.43 4.50 -13.56
CA SER A 205 10.64 3.94 -14.20
C SER A 205 11.28 2.86 -13.34
N THR A 206 11.15 2.97 -12.02
CA THR A 206 11.64 2.00 -11.04
C THR A 206 10.81 2.11 -9.77
N ALA A 207 10.40 0.97 -9.21
CA ALA A 207 9.70 0.88 -7.94
C ALA A 207 10.58 0.18 -6.92
N GLN A 208 10.63 0.71 -5.70
CA GLN A 208 11.40 0.12 -4.60
C GLN A 208 10.46 -0.28 -3.47
N VAL A 209 10.56 -1.53 -3.03
CA VAL A 209 9.90 -2.02 -1.82
C VAL A 209 10.92 -1.96 -0.70
N TYR A 210 10.60 -1.21 0.36
CA TYR A 210 11.36 -1.22 1.60
C TYR A 210 10.62 -2.04 2.65
N VAL A 211 11.37 -2.62 3.56
CA VAL A 211 10.81 -3.28 4.74
C VAL A 211 11.27 -2.59 6.01
N THR A 212 10.33 -2.31 6.90
CA THR A 212 10.59 -1.85 8.26
C THR A 212 10.12 -2.90 9.26
N THR A 213 10.90 -3.06 10.32
CA THR A 213 10.61 -3.93 11.46
C THR A 213 10.88 -3.15 12.74
N GLU A 214 10.41 -3.67 13.87
CA GLU A 214 10.72 -3.05 15.17
C GLU A 214 12.24 -2.97 15.44
N ALA A 215 13.00 -3.99 14.99
CA ALA A 215 14.45 -4.03 15.11
C ALA A 215 15.19 -3.12 14.10
N ASN A 216 14.53 -2.74 13.00
CA ASN A 216 15.09 -1.85 11.99
C ASN A 216 14.05 -0.80 11.55
N PRO A 217 13.85 0.27 12.34
CA PRO A 217 12.87 1.30 12.06
C PRO A 217 13.27 2.21 10.88
N ALA A 218 14.56 2.28 10.54
CA ALA A 218 15.05 3.07 9.39
C ALA A 218 14.66 2.45 8.04
N GLY A 219 14.30 1.16 8.06
CA GLY A 219 13.95 0.35 6.92
C GLY A 219 15.14 -0.05 6.06
N GLN A 220 15.01 -1.16 5.36
CA GLN A 220 16.01 -1.65 4.40
C GLN A 220 15.35 -1.92 3.05
N LEU A 221 16.12 -1.78 1.97
CA LEU A 221 15.65 -2.12 0.64
C LEU A 221 15.40 -3.63 0.57
N PHE A 222 14.19 -4.02 0.19
CA PHE A 222 13.79 -5.41 0.06
C PHE A 222 13.82 -5.86 -1.41
N ALA A 223 13.29 -5.05 -2.33
CA ALA A 223 13.29 -5.36 -3.75
C ALA A 223 13.17 -4.09 -4.61
N GLU A 224 13.63 -4.15 -5.86
CA GLU A 224 13.56 -3.07 -6.83
C GLU A 224 13.18 -3.62 -8.22
N SER A 225 12.16 -3.04 -8.87
CA SER A 225 11.70 -3.47 -10.20
C SER A 225 10.92 -2.37 -10.93
N PRO A 226 11.01 -2.28 -12.27
CA PRO A 226 10.30 -1.27 -13.07
C PRO A 226 8.77 -1.45 -13.17
N SER A 227 8.24 -2.68 -13.22
CA SER A 227 6.79 -2.98 -13.25
C SER A 227 6.48 -4.37 -12.65
N PHE A 228 5.19 -4.79 -12.67
CA PHE A 228 4.63 -5.97 -11.97
C PHE A 228 5.67 -7.05 -11.61
N SER A 229 5.92 -7.21 -10.32
CA SER A 229 6.96 -8.09 -9.83
C SER A 229 6.62 -8.64 -8.46
N ASN A 230 7.41 -9.58 -8.00
CA ASN A 230 7.25 -10.18 -6.69
C ASN A 230 8.59 -10.69 -6.15
N ALA A 231 8.70 -10.75 -4.82
CA ALA A 231 9.88 -11.25 -4.13
C ALA A 231 9.45 -12.09 -2.92
N LEU A 232 10.23 -13.12 -2.63
CA LEU A 232 10.00 -14.02 -1.49
C LEU A 232 10.70 -13.46 -0.26
N ALA A 233 9.95 -13.21 0.80
CA ALA A 233 10.48 -12.97 2.13
C ALA A 233 10.39 -14.29 2.92
N ASN A 234 11.50 -15.02 3.05
CA ASN A 234 11.60 -16.30 3.76
C ASN A 234 12.16 -16.16 5.19
N TRP A 235 12.06 -14.96 5.75
CA TRP A 235 12.68 -14.57 7.02
C TRP A 235 11.67 -13.95 8.01
N ILE A 236 10.36 -14.15 7.78
CA ILE A 236 9.33 -13.54 8.63
C ILE A 236 9.38 -14.19 10.01
N SER A 237 9.70 -13.40 11.04
CA SER A 237 9.63 -13.79 12.44
C SER A 237 8.29 -13.37 13.06
N GLN A 238 8.04 -13.78 14.30
CA GLN A 238 6.91 -13.28 15.08
C GLN A 238 6.97 -11.74 15.20
N GLY A 239 5.82 -11.08 15.11
CA GLY A 239 5.70 -9.62 15.18
C GLY A 239 5.23 -8.96 13.88
N ARG A 240 5.29 -7.62 13.86
CA ARG A 240 4.82 -6.80 12.74
C ARG A 240 5.97 -6.49 11.79
N VAL A 241 5.76 -6.74 10.50
CA VAL A 241 6.67 -6.37 9.41
C VAL A 241 5.89 -5.50 8.43
N ILE A 242 6.41 -4.33 8.08
CA ILE A 242 5.74 -3.39 7.18
C ILE A 242 6.54 -3.32 5.88
N PHE A 243 5.87 -3.58 4.77
CA PHE A 243 6.42 -3.38 3.44
C PHE A 243 5.82 -2.11 2.84
N SER A 244 6.67 -1.18 2.44
CA SER A 244 6.27 0.11 1.88
C SER A 244 6.80 0.23 0.44
N LEU A 245 5.92 0.48 -0.51
CA LEU A 245 6.22 0.60 -1.94
C LEU A 245 6.43 2.07 -2.31
N TYR A 246 7.61 2.41 -2.85
CA TYR A 246 7.95 3.76 -3.25
C TYR A 246 8.18 3.87 -4.76
N ALA A 247 7.83 5.02 -5.33
CA ALA A 247 8.04 5.31 -6.76
C ALA A 247 9.45 5.82 -7.10
N ASN A 248 10.28 6.13 -6.09
CA ASN A 248 11.60 6.71 -6.30
C ASN A 248 12.59 6.31 -5.20
N GLN A 249 13.88 6.45 -5.52
CA GLN A 249 14.98 6.07 -4.62
C GLN A 249 15.08 6.94 -3.37
N SER A 250 14.64 8.20 -3.46
CA SER A 250 14.63 9.12 -2.32
C SER A 250 13.51 8.83 -1.31
N ARG A 251 12.65 7.83 -1.55
CA ARG A 251 11.50 7.46 -0.71
C ARG A 251 10.53 8.60 -0.43
N THR A 252 10.41 9.56 -1.36
CA THR A 252 9.54 10.74 -1.17
C THR A 252 8.10 10.53 -1.68
N VAL A 253 7.85 9.47 -2.44
CA VAL A 253 6.54 9.14 -3.01
C VAL A 253 6.16 7.72 -2.61
N LEU A 254 5.33 7.59 -1.57
CA LEU A 254 4.75 6.32 -1.12
C LEU A 254 3.54 5.97 -2.00
N LEU A 255 3.50 4.76 -2.55
CA LEU A 255 2.44 4.27 -3.43
C LEU A 255 1.45 3.36 -2.72
N ASP A 256 1.94 2.46 -1.87
CA ASP A 256 1.12 1.55 -1.08
C ASP A 256 1.93 1.02 0.11
N GLU A 257 1.25 0.52 1.13
CA GLU A 257 1.85 -0.11 2.29
C GLU A 257 1.04 -1.32 2.72
N ILE A 258 1.72 -2.41 3.06
CA ILE A 258 1.08 -3.60 3.61
C ILE A 258 1.81 -4.06 4.87
N VAL A 259 1.01 -4.54 5.82
CA VAL A 259 1.50 -5.17 7.04
C VAL A 259 1.45 -6.69 6.87
N VAL A 260 2.57 -7.33 7.11
CA VAL A 260 2.68 -8.78 7.29
C VAL A 260 2.85 -9.05 8.78
N THR A 261 2.01 -9.93 9.32
CA THR A 261 2.06 -10.29 10.75
C THR A 261 2.56 -11.71 10.89
N GLY A 262 3.70 -11.88 11.56
CA GLY A 262 4.16 -13.17 12.04
C GLY A 262 3.45 -13.51 13.34
N THR A 263 2.67 -14.58 13.35
CA THR A 263 1.96 -15.07 14.54
C THR A 263 2.50 -16.44 14.95
N PRO A 264 2.54 -16.78 16.24
CA PRO A 264 2.88 -18.13 16.67
C PRO A 264 1.97 -19.15 15.99
N SER A 265 2.54 -20.20 15.41
CA SER A 265 1.72 -21.26 14.81
C SER A 265 0.98 -22.04 15.90
N PRO A 266 -0.36 -22.19 15.79
CA PRO A 266 -1.12 -23.05 16.70
C PRO A 266 -0.95 -24.53 16.37
N LEU A 267 -0.43 -24.86 15.17
CA LEU A 267 -0.17 -26.22 14.73
C LEU A 267 1.01 -26.79 15.53
N ARG A 268 0.78 -27.84 16.31
CA ARG A 268 1.83 -28.50 17.09
C ARG A 268 1.55 -29.99 17.22
N LEU A 269 2.62 -30.77 17.30
CA LEU A 269 2.58 -32.22 17.53
C LEU A 269 3.03 -32.54 18.96
N PRO A 270 2.53 -33.63 19.58
CA PRO A 270 3.08 -34.14 20.81
C PRO A 270 4.53 -34.59 20.60
N GLY A 271 5.36 -34.51 21.65
CA GLY A 271 6.79 -34.84 21.55
C GLY A 271 7.09 -36.27 21.05
N VAL A 272 6.15 -37.20 21.23
CA VAL A 272 6.26 -38.58 20.72
C VAL A 272 6.22 -38.69 19.19
N LEU A 273 5.65 -37.69 18.50
CA LEU A 273 5.57 -37.62 17.04
C LEU A 273 6.68 -36.73 16.42
N GLY A 274 7.80 -36.60 17.14
CA GLY A 274 8.99 -35.84 16.74
C GLY A 274 9.98 -36.62 15.88
N ASN A 275 11.21 -36.13 15.80
CA ASN A 275 12.30 -36.77 15.05
C ASN A 275 12.69 -38.12 15.66
N ASP A 276 13.14 -39.03 14.80
CA ASP A 276 13.56 -40.40 15.13
C ASP A 276 12.48 -41.27 15.78
N MET A 277 11.19 -40.91 15.60
CA MET A 277 10.10 -41.77 16.04
C MET A 277 10.04 -43.08 15.25
N VAL A 278 9.36 -44.09 15.81
CA VAL A 278 9.06 -45.37 15.16
C VAL A 278 7.56 -45.56 15.20
N LEU A 279 6.93 -45.85 14.05
CA LEU A 279 5.50 -46.17 13.97
C LEU A 279 5.29 -47.68 13.94
N GLN A 280 4.15 -48.12 14.50
CA GLN A 280 3.74 -49.51 14.54
C GLN A 280 3.38 -50.02 13.13
N ARG A 281 3.87 -51.23 12.78
CA ARG A 281 3.49 -51.91 11.54
C ARG A 281 2.15 -52.63 11.67
N ASP A 282 1.52 -52.91 10.53
CA ASP A 282 0.35 -53.80 10.40
C ASP A 282 -0.83 -53.43 11.31
N ALA A 283 -0.89 -52.18 11.77
CA ALA A 283 -1.95 -51.62 12.60
C ALA A 283 -2.22 -50.16 12.18
N GLU A 284 -3.43 -49.69 12.44
CA GLU A 284 -3.74 -48.27 12.26
C GLU A 284 -2.92 -47.43 13.24
N VAL A 285 -2.28 -46.39 12.72
CA VAL A 285 -1.43 -45.52 13.53
C VAL A 285 -2.13 -44.18 13.75
N PRO A 286 -2.54 -43.85 14.98
CA PRO A 286 -3.08 -42.53 15.28
C PRO A 286 -1.97 -41.49 15.14
N VAL A 287 -2.28 -40.39 14.45
CA VAL A 287 -1.47 -39.18 14.39
C VAL A 287 -2.36 -38.05 14.86
N TRP A 288 -1.93 -37.34 15.90
CA TRP A 288 -2.72 -36.31 16.55
C TRP A 288 -1.87 -35.10 16.89
N GLY A 289 -2.55 -34.00 17.18
CA GLY A 289 -1.90 -32.77 17.60
C GLY A 289 -2.93 -31.71 17.91
N TRP A 290 -2.47 -30.47 17.86
CA TRP A 290 -3.33 -29.31 18.00
C TRP A 290 -3.14 -28.37 16.82
N ALA A 291 -4.19 -27.63 16.48
CA ALA A 291 -4.19 -26.55 15.51
C ALA A 291 -5.24 -25.51 15.94
N GLU A 292 -5.43 -24.46 15.14
CA GLU A 292 -6.49 -23.48 15.37
C GLU A 292 -7.87 -24.14 15.22
N PRO A 293 -8.82 -23.92 16.14
CA PRO A 293 -10.14 -24.53 16.08
C PRO A 293 -10.83 -24.36 14.72
N GLY A 294 -11.39 -25.45 14.19
CA GLY A 294 -12.07 -25.46 12.89
C GLY A 294 -11.13 -25.49 11.66
N GLN A 295 -9.80 -25.42 11.82
CA GLN A 295 -8.88 -25.50 10.69
C GLN A 295 -8.75 -26.93 10.15
N PRO A 296 -8.71 -27.12 8.82
CA PRO A 296 -8.33 -28.38 8.23
C PRO A 296 -6.85 -28.69 8.49
N VAL A 297 -6.57 -29.95 8.74
CA VAL A 297 -5.23 -30.51 8.94
C VAL A 297 -5.04 -31.65 7.94
N GLN A 298 -3.91 -31.64 7.24
CA GLN A 298 -3.51 -32.71 6.33
C GLN A 298 -2.24 -33.37 6.83
N VAL A 299 -2.24 -34.70 6.88
CA VAL A 299 -1.07 -35.53 7.20
C VAL A 299 -0.68 -36.32 5.96
N LYS A 300 0.58 -36.16 5.53
CA LYS A 300 1.20 -36.94 4.46
C LYS A 300 2.31 -37.80 5.04
N PHE A 301 2.20 -39.11 4.82
CA PHE A 301 3.21 -40.05 5.26
C PHE A 301 3.17 -41.32 4.42
N ALA A 302 4.33 -41.83 4.00
CA ALA A 302 4.44 -43.11 3.27
C ALA A 302 3.52 -43.24 2.03
N GLY A 303 3.28 -42.15 1.31
CA GLY A 303 2.36 -42.10 0.15
C GLY A 303 0.88 -41.96 0.53
N GLN A 304 0.54 -42.05 1.81
CA GLN A 304 -0.81 -41.78 2.31
C GLN A 304 -1.03 -40.28 2.49
N THR A 305 -2.26 -39.84 2.26
CA THR A 305 -2.74 -38.50 2.63
C THR A 305 -4.03 -38.67 3.44
N LYS A 306 -4.04 -38.24 4.69
CA LYS A 306 -5.22 -38.24 5.57
C LYS A 306 -5.55 -36.80 5.95
N ASN A 307 -6.83 -36.49 6.10
CA ASN A 307 -7.30 -35.16 6.50
C ASN A 307 -8.13 -35.27 7.78
N ALA A 308 -8.02 -34.26 8.64
CA ALA A 308 -8.88 -34.03 9.80
C ALA A 308 -9.24 -32.55 9.88
N THR A 309 -10.17 -32.22 10.76
CA THR A 309 -10.46 -30.83 11.15
C THR A 309 -10.21 -30.71 12.65
N ALA A 310 -9.55 -29.63 13.06
CA ALA A 310 -9.37 -29.37 14.48
C ALA A 310 -10.72 -29.06 15.14
N GLY A 311 -10.99 -29.74 16.26
CA GLY A 311 -12.18 -29.53 17.07
C GLY A 311 -12.21 -28.14 17.70
N ALA A 312 -13.31 -27.83 18.40
CA ALA A 312 -13.45 -26.56 19.12
C ALA A 312 -12.37 -26.36 20.21
N ASP A 313 -11.80 -27.44 20.72
CA ASP A 313 -10.68 -27.47 21.67
C ASP A 313 -9.29 -27.39 20.97
N GLY A 314 -9.28 -27.27 19.64
CA GLY A 314 -8.09 -27.23 18.81
C GLY A 314 -7.42 -28.59 18.60
N LYS A 315 -7.93 -29.69 19.18
CA LYS A 315 -7.35 -31.03 18.99
C LYS A 315 -7.78 -31.60 17.65
N TRP A 316 -6.90 -32.35 17.01
CA TRP A 316 -7.21 -33.10 15.79
C TRP A 316 -6.52 -34.47 15.82
N GLN A 317 -7.11 -35.43 15.11
CA GLN A 317 -6.54 -36.77 14.95
C GLN A 317 -6.90 -37.35 13.59
N VAL A 318 -5.94 -38.04 12.97
CA VAL A 318 -6.16 -38.95 11.84
C VAL A 318 -5.64 -40.34 12.20
N ARG A 319 -6.11 -41.36 11.48
CA ARG A 319 -5.53 -42.71 11.53
C ARG A 319 -4.90 -43.01 10.18
N LEU A 320 -3.61 -43.29 10.18
CA LEU A 320 -2.90 -43.82 9.02
C LEU A 320 -3.27 -45.30 8.85
N ASP A 321 -3.44 -45.74 7.61
CA ASP A 321 -3.72 -47.14 7.31
C ASP A 321 -2.52 -48.01 7.69
N PRO A 322 -2.73 -49.30 8.01
CA PRO A 322 -1.66 -50.25 8.27
C PRO A 322 -0.56 -50.21 7.20
N MET A 323 0.69 -50.19 7.64
CA MET A 323 1.87 -50.17 6.77
C MET A 323 2.80 -51.34 7.11
N GLY A 324 3.44 -51.89 6.08
CA GLY A 324 4.49 -52.88 6.28
C GLY A 324 5.73 -52.28 6.95
N ALA A 325 6.52 -53.16 7.58
CA ALA A 325 7.81 -52.80 8.16
C ALA A 325 8.73 -52.14 7.12
N SER A 326 9.54 -51.19 7.55
CA SER A 326 10.53 -50.54 6.69
C SER A 326 11.69 -50.07 7.54
N THR A 327 12.92 -50.29 7.09
CA THR A 327 14.12 -49.75 7.75
C THR A 327 14.56 -48.42 7.15
N THR A 328 13.89 -47.96 6.10
CA THR A 328 14.18 -46.69 5.44
C THR A 328 13.46 -45.57 6.17
N GLY A 329 14.21 -44.54 6.58
CA GLY A 329 13.62 -43.36 7.20
C GLY A 329 12.69 -42.60 6.25
N ARG A 330 11.61 -42.05 6.78
CA ARG A 330 10.59 -41.34 5.99
C ARG A 330 10.19 -40.05 6.71
N THR A 331 9.89 -39.01 5.95
CA THR A 331 9.40 -37.74 6.51
C THR A 331 7.88 -37.77 6.59
N MET A 332 7.32 -37.49 7.77
CA MET A 332 5.93 -37.11 7.93
C MET A 332 5.79 -35.61 7.75
N GLU A 333 4.84 -35.18 6.93
CA GLU A 333 4.50 -33.78 6.74
C GLU A 333 3.07 -33.53 7.22
N VAL A 334 2.92 -32.58 8.15
CA VAL A 334 1.63 -32.16 8.69
C VAL A 334 1.42 -30.69 8.37
N THR A 335 0.32 -30.37 7.68
CA THR A 335 0.02 -28.99 7.26
C THR A 335 -1.35 -28.52 7.75
N SER A 336 -1.44 -27.23 8.11
CA SER A 336 -2.71 -26.58 8.49
C SER A 336 -2.58 -25.06 8.37
N GLY A 337 -3.54 -24.40 7.74
CA GLY A 337 -3.60 -22.93 7.64
C GLY A 337 -2.34 -22.25 7.06
N GLY A 338 -1.54 -22.95 6.24
CA GLY A 338 -0.25 -22.46 5.73
C GLY A 338 0.96 -22.77 6.61
N SER A 339 0.77 -23.33 7.81
CA SER A 339 1.82 -23.95 8.62
C SER A 339 2.18 -25.34 8.09
N SER A 340 3.45 -25.74 8.20
CA SER A 340 3.93 -27.10 7.93
C SER A 340 4.89 -27.55 9.03
N LEU A 341 4.70 -28.77 9.53
CA LEU A 341 5.59 -29.47 10.44
C LEU A 341 6.14 -30.71 9.74
N ARG A 342 7.42 -31.01 9.98
CA ARG A 342 8.08 -32.19 9.45
C ARG A 342 8.75 -32.96 10.59
N SER A 343 8.51 -34.26 10.65
CA SER A 343 9.23 -35.18 11.52
C SER A 343 9.85 -36.32 10.72
N ILE A 344 11.04 -36.75 11.11
CA ILE A 344 11.75 -37.88 10.49
C ILE A 344 11.43 -39.14 11.28
N GLN A 345 10.93 -40.17 10.62
CA GLN A 345 10.72 -41.48 11.23
C GLN A 345 11.91 -42.39 10.96
N HIS A 346 12.38 -43.11 11.97
CA HIS A 346 13.40 -44.15 11.85
C HIS A 346 12.74 -45.51 11.55
N GLY A 347 12.19 -45.65 10.34
CA GLY A 347 11.58 -46.90 9.89
C GLY A 347 10.28 -47.29 10.63
N VAL A 348 9.51 -48.18 10.03
CA VAL A 348 8.33 -48.83 10.65
C VAL A 348 8.83 -50.11 11.32
N GLU A 349 8.47 -50.33 12.59
CA GLU A 349 9.09 -51.34 13.46
C GLU A 349 9.24 -52.72 12.78
N PRO A 350 10.47 -53.26 12.60
CA PRO A 350 10.66 -54.58 12.03
C PRO A 350 10.26 -55.69 13.00
N HIS A 351 9.84 -56.83 12.46
CA HIS A 351 9.40 -57.99 13.24
C HIS A 351 10.51 -58.47 14.18
N ARG A 352 10.38 -58.25 15.50
CA ARG A 352 11.13 -59.03 16.48
C ARG A 352 10.53 -60.43 16.51
N GLN A 353 11.16 -61.39 15.83
CA GLN A 353 10.95 -62.78 16.16
C GLN A 353 11.51 -63.01 17.57
N ARG A 354 10.64 -63.22 18.55
CA ARG A 354 11.05 -63.89 19.79
C ARG A 354 11.31 -65.35 19.45
N GLY A 355 12.49 -65.61 18.88
CA GLY A 355 13.03 -66.95 18.70
C GLY A 355 13.36 -67.52 20.07
N ASN A 356 12.57 -68.49 20.50
CA ASN A 356 12.84 -69.35 21.64
C ASN A 356 14.03 -70.25 21.28
N GLN A 357 15.27 -69.82 21.54
CA GLN A 357 16.45 -70.68 21.46
C GLN A 357 17.12 -70.78 22.83
N ARG A 358 16.89 -71.93 23.48
CA ARG A 358 17.85 -72.50 24.42
C ARG A 358 19.08 -72.90 23.57
N HIS A 359 20.27 -72.40 23.90
CA HIS A 359 21.49 -73.19 24.14
C HIS A 359 22.74 -72.32 24.39
N ARG A 360 23.37 -72.59 25.55
CA ARG A 360 24.79 -72.51 25.96
C ARG A 360 25.64 -71.22 25.79
N ALA A 361 26.04 -70.73 26.98
CA ALA A 361 27.28 -70.08 27.42
C ALA A 361 28.39 -69.73 26.41
N GLY A 362 28.82 -68.45 26.46
CA GLY A 362 30.05 -67.94 25.89
C GLY A 362 30.18 -66.40 26.00
N GLN A 363 30.51 -65.90 27.20
CA GLN A 363 31.40 -64.74 27.49
C GLN A 363 31.21 -63.38 26.75
N LEU A 364 30.49 -62.46 27.43
CA LEU A 364 30.70 -61.01 27.73
C LEU A 364 31.58 -60.07 26.83
N PRO A 365 31.46 -58.71 26.93
CA PRO A 365 30.46 -57.85 27.61
C PRO A 365 29.94 -56.63 26.77
N VAL A 366 29.07 -55.82 27.41
CA VAL A 366 28.97 -54.33 27.37
C VAL A 366 27.60 -53.76 26.95
N ALA A 367 27.18 -52.79 27.79
CA ALA A 367 26.09 -51.81 27.67
C ALA A 367 24.66 -52.27 28.00
N ALA A 368 24.32 -52.15 29.29
CA ALA A 368 22.96 -52.16 29.79
C ALA A 368 22.13 -51.01 29.19
N HIS A 369 21.20 -51.34 28.31
CA HIS A 369 20.10 -50.45 27.93
C HIS A 369 18.95 -50.63 28.92
N LEU A 370 18.73 -49.61 29.74
CA LEU A 370 17.60 -49.53 30.66
C LEU A 370 16.32 -49.34 29.83
N HIS A 371 15.55 -50.42 29.66
CA HIS A 371 14.20 -50.35 29.09
C HIS A 371 13.28 -49.63 30.08
N HIS A 372 13.05 -48.33 29.90
CA HIS A 372 11.89 -47.69 30.49
C HIS A 372 10.68 -48.00 29.63
N ARG A 373 9.99 -49.09 30.00
CA ARG A 373 8.59 -49.29 29.65
C ARG A 373 7.81 -48.30 30.52
N LEU A 374 7.43 -47.14 29.98
CA LEU A 374 6.50 -46.26 30.67
C LEU A 374 5.13 -46.36 30.01
N ALA A 375 4.17 -46.71 30.86
CA ALA A 375 2.78 -46.90 30.55
C ALA A 375 2.14 -45.64 29.96
N VAL A 376 1.22 -45.89 29.04
CA VAL A 376 0.18 -44.98 28.57
C VAL A 376 -0.44 -44.28 29.78
N ARG A 377 -0.36 -42.94 29.80
CA ARG A 377 -1.26 -42.09 30.57
C ARG A 377 -2.02 -41.21 29.59
N ASP A 378 -3.30 -41.51 29.53
CA ASP A 378 -4.45 -40.75 29.04
C ASP A 378 -4.18 -39.29 28.65
N ASP A 379 -4.11 -39.06 27.34
CA ASP A 379 -4.44 -37.78 26.72
C ASP A 379 -4.92 -37.96 25.27
N GLU A 380 -5.48 -39.15 24.95
CA GLU A 380 -6.29 -39.34 23.74
C GLU A 380 -7.60 -38.55 23.92
N PRO A 381 -8.01 -37.69 22.97
CA PRO A 381 -9.34 -37.12 23.01
C PRO A 381 -10.37 -38.22 22.77
N THR A 382 -11.16 -38.53 23.79
CA THR A 382 -12.37 -39.34 23.67
C THR A 382 -13.36 -38.67 22.72
N GLN A 383 -13.82 -39.41 21.71
CA GLN A 383 -14.84 -38.95 20.77
C GLN A 383 -16.18 -38.72 21.50
N SER A 384 -16.80 -37.57 21.26
CA SER A 384 -18.23 -37.31 21.54
C SER A 384 -18.98 -37.11 20.24
#